data_AF-A0A4S8NAN6-F1
#
_entry.id   AF-A0A4S8NAN6-F1
#
_cell.length_a   1.000
_cell.length_b   1.000
_cell.length_c   1.000
_cell.angle_alpha   90.00
_cell.angle_beta   90.00
_cell.angle_gamma   90.00
#
_symmetry.space_group_name_H-M   'P 1'
#
loop_
_entity.id
_entity.type
_entity.pdbx_description
1 polymer ?
#
loop_
_entity_poly.entity_id
_entity_poly.type
_entity_poly.pdbx_seq_one_letter_code
_entity_poly.pdbx_strand_id
1 'polypeptide(L)' 'MSTSPGQRRLVSLDEAANYLGVNVLTIRRRIAAGELDAFRVGRSQKAPIRVDLAQIDNELLRPIPAAEAGK' A
#
# COMPACT_ATOMS: atom_id res chain seq x y z
N MET A 1 16.23 10.80 -4.28
CA MET A 1 14.89 11.42 -4.28
C MET A 1 14.42 11.49 -2.84
N SER A 2 14.43 12.70 -2.27
CA SER A 2 14.16 12.93 -0.86
C SER A 2 12.65 12.96 -0.62
N THR A 3 12.08 11.90 -0.05
CA THR A 3 10.72 11.93 0.49
C THR A 3 10.75 12.79 1.75
N SER A 4 10.27 14.03 1.67
CA SER A 4 10.05 14.87 2.84
C SER A 4 9.29 14.07 3.91
N PRO A 5 9.67 14.14 5.20
CA PRO A 5 8.98 13.43 6.28
C PRO A 5 7.60 14.03 6.61
N GLY A 6 6.89 14.54 5.59
CA GLY A 6 5.50 14.96 5.66
C GLY A 6 4.60 13.73 5.80
N GLN A 7 4.50 13.25 7.03
CA GLN A 7 3.41 12.41 7.54
C GLN A 7 3.11 11.14 6.74
N ARG A 8 4.02 10.14 6.82
CA ARG A 8 3.69 8.76 6.41
C ARG A 8 2.42 8.31 7.11
N ARG A 9 1.38 7.99 6.35
CA ARG A 9 0.09 7.57 6.91
C ARG A 9 0.10 6.06 7.03
N LEU A 10 0.68 5.59 8.14
CA LEU A 10 0.78 4.17 8.46
C LEU A 10 -0.56 3.62 8.96
N VAL A 11 -1.20 2.81 8.13
CA VAL A 11 -2.51 2.20 8.41
C VAL A 11 -2.41 0.71 8.67
N SER A 12 -3.46 0.14 9.28
CA SER A 12 -3.57 -1.31 9.44
C SER A 12 -3.80 -2.02 8.10
N LEU A 13 -3.55 -3.33 8.05
CA LEU A 13 -3.84 -4.12 6.84
C LEU A 13 -5.35 -4.12 6.50
N ASP A 14 -6.21 -4.11 7.52
CA ASP A 14 -7.67 -4.06 7.35
C ASP A 14 -8.11 -2.71 6.77
N GLU A 15 -7.55 -1.61 7.26
CA GLU A 15 -7.82 -0.27 6.73
C GLU A 15 -7.33 -0.12 5.28
N ALA A 16 -6.15 -0.63 4.95
CA ALA A 16 -5.63 -0.64 3.58
C ALA A 16 -6.49 -1.49 2.64
N ALA A 17 -6.95 -2.65 3.11
CA ALA A 17 -7.84 -3.54 2.37
C ALA A 17 -9.18 -2.86 2.08
N ASN A 18 -9.77 -2.22 3.10
CA ASN A 18 -11.01 -1.45 2.95
C ASN A 18 -10.83 -0.26 1.99
N TYR A 19 -9.71 0.46 2.09
CA TYR A 19 -9.40 1.59 1.21
C TYR A 19 -9.34 1.18 -0.27
N LEU A 20 -8.68 0.05 -0.57
CA LEU A 20 -8.57 -0.48 -1.93
C LEU A 20 -9.78 -1.30 -2.39
N GLY A 21 -10.73 -1.59 -1.51
CA GLY A 21 -11.87 -2.48 -1.80
C GLY A 21 -11.44 -3.92 -2.09
N VAL A 22 -10.35 -4.40 -1.47
CA VAL A 22 -9.80 -5.76 -1.66
C VAL A 22 -9.80 -6.54 -0.35
N ASN A 23 -9.52 -7.85 -0.42
CA ASN A 23 -9.33 -8.65 0.78
C ASN A 23 -7.95 -8.40 1.41
N VAL A 24 -7.85 -8.48 2.75
CA VAL A 24 -6.59 -8.40 3.51
C VAL A 24 -5.53 -9.41 3.02
N LEU A 25 -5.96 -10.60 2.57
CA LEU A 25 -5.08 -11.60 1.97
C LEU A 25 -4.38 -11.07 0.70
N THR A 26 -5.06 -10.23 -0.09
CA THR A 26 -4.45 -9.58 -1.26
C THR A 26 -3.34 -8.64 -0.82
N ILE A 27 -3.55 -7.84 0.22
CA ILE A 27 -2.52 -6.96 0.77
C ILE A 27 -1.31 -7.78 1.24
N ARG A 28 -1.53 -8.85 2.01
CA ARG A 28 -0.44 -9.75 2.46
C ARG A 28 0.33 -10.38 1.30
N ARG A 29 -0.37 -10.78 0.24
CA ARG A 29 0.27 -11.33 -0.96
C ARG A 29 1.16 -10.29 -1.65
N ARG A 30 0.71 -9.03 -1.77
CA ARG A 30 1.50 -7.94 -2.35
C ARG A 30 2.76 -7.64 -1.52
N ILE A 31 2.63 -7.63 -0.19
CA ILE A 31 3.78 -7.50 0.72
C ILE A 31 4.77 -8.66 0.50
N ALA A 32 4.27 -9.90 0.43
CA ALA A 32 5.13 -11.07 0.20
C ALA A 32 5.80 -11.07 -1.18
N ALA A 33 5.16 -10.47 -2.20
CA ALA A 33 5.72 -10.26 -3.53
C ALA A 33 6.73 -9.09 -3.59
N GLY A 34 6.84 -8.28 -2.53
CA GLY A 34 7.68 -7.08 -2.52
C GLY A 34 7.09 -5.89 -3.28
N GLU A 35 5.79 -5.93 -3.58
CA GLU A 35 5.06 -4.83 -4.26
C GLU A 35 4.58 -3.74 -3.28
N LEU A 36 4.71 -3.98 -1.97
CA LEU A 36 4.31 -3.04 -0.92
C LEU A 36 5.27 -3.15 0.26
N ASP A 37 5.79 -2.02 0.73
CA ASP A 37 6.53 -2.01 1.98
C ASP A 37 5.59 -2.10 3.18
N ALA A 38 6.04 -2.88 4.16
CA ALA A 38 5.31 -3.11 5.39
C ALA A 38 6.23 -2.96 6.60
N PHE A 39 5.70 -2.29 7.62
CA PHE A 39 6.44 -1.96 8.84
C PHE A 39 5.81 -2.65 10.03
N ARG A 40 6.62 -3.26 10.87
CA ARG A 40 6.16 -3.82 12.16
C ARG A 40 6.19 -2.74 13.23
N VAL A 41 5.09 -2.61 13.97
CA VAL A 41 5.00 -1.70 15.12
C VAL A 41 5.41 -2.45 16.38
N GLY A 42 6.73 -2.51 16.62
CA GLY A 42 7.33 -3.14 17.79
C GLY A 42 8.46 -4.11 17.42
N ARG A 43 9.14 -4.63 18.44
CA ARG A 43 10.31 -5.53 18.28
C ARG A 43 9.97 -7.01 18.12
N SER A 44 8.72 -7.39 18.40
CA SER A 44 8.30 -8.80 18.36
C SER A 44 7.94 -9.25 16.94
N GLN A 45 8.23 -10.51 16.62
CA GLN A 45 7.79 -11.13 15.36
C GLN A 45 6.25 -11.17 15.21
N LYS A 46 5.52 -11.08 16.32
CA LYS A 46 4.05 -11.01 16.36
C LYS A 46 3.52 -9.57 16.35
N ALA A 47 4.39 -8.57 16.22
CA ALA A 47 3.99 -7.17 16.22
C ALA A 47 3.04 -6.86 15.05
N PRO A 48 2.06 -5.95 15.26
CA PRO A 48 1.15 -5.51 14.21
C PRO A 48 1.91 -4.98 13.00
N ILE A 49 1.38 -5.29 11.82
CA ILE A 49 1.93 -4.81 10.55
C ILE A 49 1.15 -3.58 10.13
N ARG A 50 1.87 -2.56 9.67
CA ARG A 50 1.34 -1.34 9.08
C ARG A 50 1.90 -1.15 7.68
N VAL A 51 1.12 -0.51 6.83
CA VAL A 51 1.50 -0.14 5.46
C VAL A 51 1.29 1.35 5.26
N ASP A 52 2.08 1.97 4.38
CA ASP A 52 1.93 3.38 4.07
C ASP A 52 0.87 3.57 2.97
N LEU A 53 -0.19 4.33 3.27
CA LEU A 53 -1.21 4.65 2.27
C LEU A 53 -0.64 5.44 1.09
N ALA A 54 0.32 6.34 1.34
CA ALA A 54 0.89 7.13 0.26
C ALA A 54 1.66 6.24 -0.74
N GLN A 55 2.29 5.17 -0.25
CA GLN A 55 2.94 4.19 -1.12
C GLN A 55 1.92 3.41 -1.94
N ILE A 56 0.82 2.98 -1.30
CA ILE A 56 -0.27 2.28 -1.99
C ILE A 56 -0.78 3.10 -3.18
N ASP A 57 -1.02 4.41 -2.97
CA ASP A 57 -1.50 5.29 -4.04
C ASP A 57 -0.48 5.41 -5.18
N ASN A 58 0.81 5.53 -4.86
CA ASN A 58 1.87 5.74 -5.86
C ASN A 58 2.25 4.47 -6.63
N GLU A 59 2.23 3.30 -5.98
CA GLU A 59 2.76 2.05 -6.57
C GLU A 59 1.66 1.15 -7.16
N LEU A 60 0.46 1.16 -6.57
CA LEU A 60 -0.60 0.22 -6.95
C LEU A 60 -1.68 0.83 -7.83
N LEU A 61 -1.91 2.13 -7.75
CA LEU A 61 -2.94 2.78 -8.57
C LEU A 61 -2.31 3.16 -9.91
N ARG A 62 -2.89 2.61 -10.98
CA ARG A 62 -2.57 3.02 -12.35
C ARG A 62 -3.84 3.54 -13.00
N PRO A 63 -3.79 4.69 -13.68
CA PRO A 63 -4.94 5.15 -14.44
C PRO A 63 -5.26 4.10 -15.50
N ILE A 64 -6.55 3.77 -15.63
CA ILE A 64 -7.01 3.01 -16.79
C ILE A 64 -6.92 3.98 -17.97
N PRO A 65 -6.16 3.67 -19.04
CA PRO A 65 -6.17 4.52 -20.22
C PRO A 65 -7.59 4.53 -20.76
N ALA A 66 -8.27 5.69 -20.67
CA ALA A 66 -9.43 5.95 -21.50
C ALA A 66 -8.91 5.85 -22.93
N ALA A 67 -9.50 4.96 -23.74
CA ALA A 67 -9.08 4.72 -25.12
C ALA A 67 -8.71 6.05 -25.77
N GLU A 68 -7.44 6.21 -26.17
CA GLU A 68 -7.07 7.34 -27.00
C GLU A 68 -8.01 7.31 -28.21
N ALA A 69 -8.78 8.39 -28.38
CA ALA A 69 -9.46 8.65 -29.61
C ALA A 69 -8.41 8.55 -30.72
N GLY A 70 -8.52 7.52 -31.54
CA GLY A 70 -7.57 7.23 -32.60
C GLY A 70 -7.28 8.49 -33.40
N LYS A 71 -5.99 8.75 -33.61
CA LYS A 71 -5.49 9.72 -34.57
C LYS A 71 -4.57 9.02 -35.55
#